data_AF-A0A7V8HRM5-F1
#
_entry.id   AF-A0A7V8HRM5-F1
#
_cell.length_a   1.000
_cell.length_b   1.000
_cell.length_c   1.000
_cell.angle_alpha   90.00
_cell.angle_beta   90.00
_cell.angle_gamma   90.00
#
_symmetry.space_group_name_H-M   'P 1'
#
loop_
_entity.id
_entity.type
_entity.pdbx_description
1 polymer ?
#
loop_
_entity_poly.entity_id
_entity_poly.type
_entity_poly.pdbx_seq_one_letter_code
_entity_poly.pdbx_strand_id
1 'polypeptide(L)'
;MHARFNNGRILSIIIGFVFSAVCSAGLILSTPRWGTLEWILTVISIPLYIVVFLVADKLLRREYTENYRLSGCLFWSYIVVGVLLVVLYTVATLVRPMTTYNSAVDAFLAAKNPLEGASSTLVSESGILMSFVDGMKLYGISTASHVSAAISFAIVIILSVSTFFGIAGLLRVASIDIGEMKRVFSPLPAEGQKIADLHVKKAYIVVAAAMPAVLIASFVGADSWMATVATTRGYTMAERFVRDQMDLAIYVLDGKYYDQRAVEMVREETERKVAKLSEKNSEVLTNLINESFDKRLENVDDYLDWYYSLPADYERLASMITGSAEEFVTDQFTAHIENGIDDSAIDEQLERYAAQIDQYRTDAEEELAAYEMDDVPEWLIVEKEELDDDFFSDLFEPAQRLLDANDRVVISSTIGLAAGVLMKAASKQFFKKFVSQIGSKLGASAIGSAIGGTAGTVAGPLGTVAGLAAGAAVGVGVDALMLNIDEWQNRDEYKAEIVEAIEEQRSEVLGALG
;
A
#
# COMPACT_ATOMS: atom_id res chain seq x y z
N MET A 1 40.16 48.23 24.21
CA MET A 1 39.81 47.49 25.45
C MET A 1 40.27 46.03 25.45
N HIS A 2 40.49 45.38 24.29
CA HIS A 2 40.93 43.98 24.19
C HIS A 2 42.43 43.71 24.46
N ALA A 3 43.28 44.73 24.54
CA ALA A 3 44.72 44.57 24.76
C ALA A 3 45.13 44.29 26.23
N ARG A 4 44.20 44.36 27.20
CA ARG A 4 44.51 44.19 28.64
C ARG A 4 44.44 42.74 29.14
N PHE A 5 43.79 41.83 28.43
CA PHE A 5 43.77 40.40 28.77
C PHE A 5 44.93 39.67 28.04
N ASN A 6 46.13 39.75 28.62
CA ASN A 6 47.26 38.82 28.40
C ASN A 6 47.54 38.40 26.93
N ASN A 7 47.69 39.39 26.04
CA ASN A 7 47.99 39.24 24.60
C ASN A 7 47.00 38.35 23.80
N GLY A 8 45.74 38.21 24.24
CA GLY A 8 44.69 37.49 23.49
C GLY A 8 44.84 35.96 23.41
N ARG A 9 45.93 35.41 23.96
CA ARG A 9 46.28 33.98 23.79
C ARG A 9 45.41 33.03 24.61
N ILE A 10 45.02 33.41 25.83
CA ILE A 10 44.14 32.58 26.68
C ILE A 10 42.77 32.40 26.03
N LEU A 11 42.18 33.49 25.53
CA LEU A 11 40.89 33.43 24.83
C LEU A 11 40.98 32.54 23.59
N SER A 12 42.06 32.65 22.81
CA SER A 12 42.30 31.79 21.65
C SER A 12 42.44 30.31 22.04
N ILE A 13 43.11 30.00 23.16
CA ILE A 13 43.21 28.62 23.68
C ILE A 13 41.84 28.10 24.11
N ILE A 14 41.04 28.90 24.82
CA ILE A 14 39.70 28.50 25.28
C ILE A 14 38.78 28.24 24.08
N ILE A 15 38.70 29.19 23.13
CA ILE A 15 37.87 29.04 21.93
C ILE A 15 38.33 27.84 21.11
N GLY A 16 39.65 27.69 20.91
CA GLY A 16 40.22 26.54 20.20
C GLY A 16 39.92 25.22 20.89
N PHE A 17 39.98 25.16 22.23
CA PHE A 17 39.63 23.98 23.00
C PHE A 17 38.15 23.63 22.86
N VAL A 18 37.24 24.59 23.02
CA VAL A 18 35.80 24.35 22.90
C VAL A 18 35.46 23.85 21.50
N PHE A 19 35.98 24.50 20.47
CA PHE A 19 35.77 24.07 19.08
C PHE A 19 36.33 22.66 18.83
N SER A 20 37.56 22.39 19.29
CA SER A 20 38.18 21.07 19.18
C SER A 20 37.40 19.99 19.93
N ALA A 21 36.86 20.30 21.12
CA ALA A 21 36.08 19.37 21.92
C ALA A 21 34.79 18.97 21.20
N VAL A 22 34.07 19.93 20.61
CA VAL A 22 32.86 19.68 19.81
C VAL A 22 33.19 18.82 18.57
N CYS A 23 34.22 19.17 17.81
CA CYS A 23 34.63 18.40 16.64
C CYS A 23 35.08 16.97 17.02
N SER A 24 35.82 16.83 18.12
CA SER A 24 36.29 15.52 18.60
C SER A 24 35.13 14.66 19.08
N ALA A 25 34.18 15.23 19.82
CA ALA A 25 32.96 14.55 20.22
C ALA A 25 32.16 14.08 18.99
N GLY A 26 31.98 14.93 17.98
CA GLY A 26 31.32 14.57 16.73
C GLY A 26 32.01 13.40 16.02
N LEU A 27 33.33 13.42 15.91
CA LEU A 27 34.10 12.30 15.33
C LEU A 27 33.93 11.02 16.14
N ILE A 28 34.11 11.07 17.46
CA ILE A 28 33.99 9.90 18.36
C ILE A 28 32.60 9.29 18.26
N LEU A 29 31.55 10.10 18.30
CA LEU A 29 30.16 9.62 18.21
C LEU A 29 29.82 9.10 16.80
N SER A 30 30.45 9.62 15.75
CA SER A 30 30.27 9.12 14.38
C SER A 30 31.04 7.82 14.09
N THR A 31 32.14 7.55 14.80
CA THR A 31 33.07 6.45 14.50
C THR A 31 32.42 5.05 14.56
N PRO A 32 31.57 4.71 15.55
CA PRO A 32 30.87 3.41 15.59
C PRO A 32 29.94 3.16 14.40
N ARG A 33 29.57 4.21 13.67
CA ARG A 33 28.62 4.18 12.55
C ARG A 33 29.32 4.05 11.20
N TRP A 34 30.65 4.17 11.17
CA TRP A 34 31.42 4.10 9.94
C TRP A 34 31.35 2.71 9.32
N GLY A 35 30.97 2.67 8.05
CA GLY A 35 31.00 1.44 7.26
C GLY A 35 32.42 1.00 6.92
N THR A 36 32.52 -0.17 6.29
CA THR A 36 33.80 -0.75 5.87
C THR A 36 34.62 0.20 4.99
N LEU A 37 33.95 1.01 4.17
CA LEU A 37 34.58 1.91 3.22
C LEU A 37 35.24 3.10 3.94
N GLU A 38 34.54 3.74 4.86
CA GLU A 38 35.03 4.81 5.70
C GLU A 38 36.25 4.37 6.51
N TRP A 39 36.22 3.15 7.07
CA TRP A 39 37.36 2.55 7.77
C TRP A 39 38.56 2.31 6.85
N ILE A 40 38.35 1.75 5.66
CA ILE A 40 39.42 1.55 4.65
C ILE A 40 40.06 2.89 4.29
N LEU A 41 39.25 3.92 3.98
CA LEU A 41 39.76 5.25 3.65
C LEU A 41 40.53 5.88 4.81
N THR A 42 40.08 5.66 6.05
CA THR A 42 40.78 6.14 7.24
C THR A 42 42.15 5.49 7.37
N VAL A 43 42.26 4.17 7.17
CA VAL A 43 43.56 3.48 7.22
C VAL A 43 44.48 3.94 6.08
N ILE A 44 43.94 4.09 4.86
CA ILE A 44 44.68 4.57 3.68
C ILE A 44 45.12 6.03 3.85
N SER A 45 44.38 6.84 4.62
CA SER A 45 44.72 8.25 4.84
C SER A 45 46.09 8.44 5.50
N ILE A 46 46.56 7.48 6.31
CA ILE A 46 47.84 7.55 7.00
C ILE A 46 49.02 7.53 6.02
N PRO A 47 49.23 6.47 5.21
CA PRO A 47 50.31 6.47 4.22
C PRO A 47 50.11 7.56 3.16
N LEU A 48 48.86 7.85 2.77
CA LEU A 48 48.56 8.93 1.83
C LEU A 48 49.05 10.29 2.36
N TYR A 49 48.80 10.60 3.62
CA TYR A 49 49.25 11.84 4.25
C TYR A 49 50.76 11.97 4.26
N ILE A 50 51.49 10.89 4.60
CA ILE A 50 52.95 10.87 4.58
C ILE A 50 53.49 11.19 3.18
N VAL A 51 52.93 10.53 2.15
CA VAL A 51 53.34 10.76 0.75
C VAL A 51 53.07 12.20 0.33
N VAL A 52 51.88 12.72 0.58
CA VAL A 52 51.51 14.09 0.25
C VAL A 52 52.40 15.10 0.98
N PHE A 53 52.70 14.84 2.26
CA PHE A 53 53.58 15.70 3.05
C PHE A 53 55.00 15.76 2.50
N LEU A 54 55.58 14.63 2.08
CA LEU A 54 56.91 14.61 1.46
C LEU A 54 56.93 15.37 0.13
N VAL A 55 55.87 15.25 -0.67
CA VAL A 55 55.72 16.00 -1.93
C VAL A 55 55.57 17.49 -1.65
N ALA A 56 54.72 17.88 -0.70
CA ALA A 56 54.54 19.27 -0.29
C ALA A 56 55.85 19.88 0.23
N ASP A 57 56.60 19.17 1.08
CA ASP A 57 57.90 19.65 1.57
C ASP A 57 58.89 19.87 0.42
N LYS A 58 58.94 18.95 -0.55
CA LYS A 58 59.81 19.09 -1.73
C LYS A 58 59.45 20.32 -2.59
N LEU A 59 58.17 20.62 -2.74
CA LEU A 59 57.68 21.76 -3.53
C LEU A 59 57.88 23.09 -2.79
N LEU A 60 57.48 23.16 -1.51
CA LEU A 60 57.52 24.39 -0.71
C LEU A 60 58.94 24.80 -0.30
N ARG A 61 59.92 23.89 -0.33
CA ARG A 61 61.35 24.22 -0.15
C ARG A 61 61.87 25.28 -1.12
N ARG A 62 61.22 25.47 -2.27
CA ARG A 62 61.61 26.46 -3.27
C ARG A 62 61.04 27.87 -3.03
N GLU A 63 59.98 27.99 -2.24
CA GLU A 63 59.19 29.23 -2.15
C GLU A 63 59.11 29.83 -0.73
N TYR A 64 59.24 29.03 0.32
CA TYR A 64 59.06 29.49 1.71
C TYR A 64 60.38 29.68 2.48
N THR A 65 60.41 30.73 3.30
CA THR A 65 61.48 30.94 4.30
C THR A 65 61.41 29.88 5.40
N GLU A 66 62.56 29.53 5.98
CA GLU A 66 62.75 28.38 6.88
C GLU A 66 61.79 28.36 8.09
N ASN A 67 61.40 29.54 8.59
CA ASN A 67 60.49 29.69 9.72
C ASN A 67 59.01 29.37 9.42
N TYR A 68 58.58 29.44 8.16
CA TYR A 68 57.18 29.21 7.76
C TYR A 68 56.96 27.93 6.95
N ARG A 69 58.05 27.24 6.57
CA ARG A 69 58.04 26.01 5.76
C ARG A 69 57.16 24.91 6.36
N LEU A 70 57.33 24.63 7.65
CA LEU A 70 56.58 23.58 8.36
C LEU A 70 55.07 23.87 8.37
N SER A 71 54.70 25.11 8.69
CA SER A 71 53.30 25.54 8.74
C SER A 71 52.62 25.43 7.36
N GLY A 72 53.31 25.86 6.30
CA GLY A 72 52.84 25.73 4.93
C GLY A 72 52.68 24.27 4.49
N CYS A 73 53.67 23.42 4.78
CA CYS A 73 53.63 22.00 4.43
C CYS A 73 52.46 21.28 5.10
N LEU A 74 52.25 21.52 6.40
CA LEU A 74 51.13 20.95 7.16
C LEU A 74 49.76 21.42 6.63
N PHE A 75 49.65 22.69 6.22
CA PHE A 75 48.41 23.25 5.69
C PHE A 75 48.04 22.66 4.33
N TRP A 76 48.97 22.64 3.38
CA TRP A 76 48.72 22.09 2.05
C TRP A 76 48.50 20.58 2.08
N SER A 77 49.24 19.85 2.93
CA SER A 77 49.02 18.41 3.10
C SER A 77 47.63 18.11 3.64
N TYR A 78 47.15 18.91 4.59
CA TYR A 78 45.79 18.83 5.10
C TYR A 78 44.73 19.05 4.01
N ILE A 79 44.85 20.12 3.21
CA ILE A 79 43.90 20.41 2.13
C ILE A 79 43.90 19.29 1.08
N VAL A 80 45.08 18.91 0.59
CA VAL A 80 45.20 17.93 -0.49
C VAL A 80 44.70 16.56 -0.04
N VAL A 81 45.06 16.10 1.16
CA VAL A 81 44.57 14.82 1.68
C VAL A 81 43.06 14.87 1.91
N GLY A 82 42.52 15.95 2.49
CA GLY A 82 41.07 16.11 2.68
C GLY A 82 40.31 16.03 1.35
N VAL A 83 40.76 16.74 0.32
CA VAL A 83 40.15 16.71 -1.02
C VAL A 83 40.27 15.32 -1.64
N LEU A 84 41.44 14.67 -1.57
CA LEU A 84 41.64 13.33 -2.13
C LEU A 84 40.72 12.30 -1.46
N LEU A 85 40.56 12.35 -0.14
CA LEU A 85 39.68 11.43 0.58
C LEU A 85 38.20 11.64 0.20
N VAL A 86 37.74 12.89 0.06
CA VAL A 86 36.39 13.20 -0.41
C VAL A 86 36.17 12.65 -1.83
N VAL A 87 37.11 12.89 -2.74
CA VAL A 87 37.03 12.38 -4.13
C VAL A 87 36.99 10.85 -4.15
N LEU A 88 37.87 10.19 -3.39
CA LEU A 88 37.90 8.72 -3.30
C LEU A 88 36.60 8.16 -2.72
N TYR A 89 36.04 8.81 -1.70
CA TYR A 89 34.75 8.44 -1.13
C TYR A 89 33.63 8.57 -2.16
N THR A 90 33.52 9.70 -2.85
CA THR A 90 32.49 9.92 -3.87
C THR A 90 32.59 8.89 -5.01
N VAL A 91 33.80 8.62 -5.50
CA VAL A 91 34.03 7.58 -6.52
C VAL A 91 33.62 6.19 -6.02
N ALA A 92 33.89 5.88 -4.76
CA ALA A 92 33.49 4.59 -4.20
C ALA A 92 31.97 4.49 -3.98
N THR A 93 31.28 5.60 -3.68
CA THR A 93 29.81 5.64 -3.60
C THR A 93 29.12 5.53 -4.97
N LEU A 94 29.76 6.02 -6.04
CA LEU A 94 29.28 5.90 -7.43
C LEU A 94 29.14 4.45 -7.90
N VAL A 95 29.91 3.52 -7.32
CA VAL A 95 29.96 2.11 -7.74
C VAL A 95 28.92 1.25 -7.02
N ARG A 96 28.27 1.78 -5.95
CA ARG A 96 27.29 1.04 -5.17
C ARG A 96 25.87 1.27 -5.69
N PRO A 97 25.01 0.23 -5.77
CA PRO A 97 23.59 0.41 -6.03
C PRO A 97 22.98 1.27 -4.92
N MET A 98 22.20 2.27 -5.31
CA MET A 98 21.58 3.20 -4.38
C MET A 98 20.34 2.54 -3.79
N THR A 99 20.25 2.48 -2.46
CA THR A 99 19.05 2.02 -1.76
C THR A 99 18.01 3.14 -1.79
N THR A 100 16.82 2.82 -2.28
CA THR A 100 15.67 3.74 -2.30
C THR A 100 14.83 3.52 -1.06
N TYR A 101 14.41 4.62 -0.45
CA TYR A 101 13.51 4.64 0.70
C TYR A 101 12.23 5.37 0.32
N ASN A 102 11.08 4.79 0.68
CA ASN A 102 9.77 5.33 0.35
C ASN A 102 9.35 6.46 1.31
N SER A 103 9.81 6.41 2.56
CA SER A 103 9.52 7.43 3.58
C SER A 103 10.75 7.78 4.42
N ALA A 104 10.69 8.92 5.11
CA ALA A 104 11.71 9.33 6.06
C ALA A 104 11.78 8.40 7.28
N VAL A 105 10.64 7.80 7.66
CA VAL A 105 10.51 6.84 8.76
C VAL A 105 11.25 5.56 8.44
N ASP A 106 11.02 4.99 7.26
CA ASP A 106 11.72 3.80 6.78
C ASP A 106 13.26 4.02 6.75
N ALA A 107 13.70 5.17 6.22
CA ALA A 107 15.11 5.53 6.23
C ALA A 107 15.70 5.69 7.65
N PHE A 108 14.91 6.15 8.62
CA PHE A 108 15.30 6.24 10.02
C PHE A 108 15.42 4.86 10.69
N LEU A 109 14.44 3.98 10.48
CA LEU A 109 14.46 2.61 11.03
C LEU A 109 15.64 1.81 10.44
N ALA A 110 15.97 2.02 9.16
CA ALA A 110 17.16 1.46 8.54
C ALA A 110 18.48 2.01 9.14
N ALA A 111 18.46 3.21 9.72
CA ALA A 111 19.63 3.86 10.31
C ALA A 111 19.93 3.30 11.71
N LYS A 112 20.74 2.23 11.77
CA LYS A 112 21.16 1.58 13.01
C LYS A 112 21.67 2.56 14.08
N ASN A 113 21.27 2.33 15.33
CA ASN A 113 21.79 3.05 16.49
C ASN A 113 22.79 2.20 17.29
N PRO A 114 24.10 2.23 16.96
CA PRO A 114 25.10 1.42 17.67
C PRO A 114 25.37 1.88 19.11
N LEU A 115 24.79 3.02 19.53
CA LEU A 115 25.01 3.61 20.85
C LEU A 115 23.87 3.32 21.83
N GLU A 116 22.83 2.59 21.42
CA GLU A 116 21.67 2.26 22.25
C GLU A 116 22.06 1.58 23.57
N GLY A 117 23.03 0.65 23.53
CA GLY A 117 23.54 -0.06 24.70
C GLY A 117 24.66 0.66 25.48
N ALA A 118 24.90 1.95 25.23
CA ALA A 118 25.96 2.68 25.94
C ALA A 118 25.64 2.81 27.43
N SER A 119 26.67 2.68 28.28
CA SER A 119 26.51 2.80 29.75
C SER A 119 26.17 4.22 30.22
N SER A 120 26.39 5.22 29.36
CA SER A 120 26.10 6.64 29.60
C SER A 120 24.81 6.99 28.88
N THR A 121 23.83 7.50 29.63
CA THR A 121 22.53 7.96 29.11
C THR A 121 22.71 9.09 28.11
N LEU A 122 23.68 9.98 28.34
CA LEU A 122 23.94 11.10 27.42
C LEU A 122 24.50 10.61 26.07
N VAL A 123 25.31 9.54 26.10
CA VAL A 123 25.83 8.92 24.87
C VAL A 123 24.74 8.14 24.14
N SER A 124 23.88 7.39 24.83
CA SER A 124 22.79 6.65 24.18
C SER A 124 21.76 7.60 23.55
N GLU A 125 21.40 8.70 24.23
CA GLU A 125 20.53 9.76 23.66
C GLU A 125 21.16 10.41 22.41
N SER A 126 22.47 10.66 22.43
CA SER A 126 23.16 11.19 21.25
C SER A 126 23.10 10.21 20.07
N GLY A 127 23.04 8.90 20.34
CA GLY A 127 22.83 7.85 19.35
C GLY A 127 21.52 7.98 18.59
N ILE A 128 20.42 8.28 19.31
CA ILE A 128 19.08 8.50 18.74
C ILE A 128 19.06 9.73 17.83
N LEU A 129 19.64 10.85 18.27
CA LEU A 129 19.72 12.06 17.43
C LEU A 129 20.59 11.83 16.19
N MET A 130 21.65 11.03 16.31
CA MET A 130 22.49 10.68 15.16
C MET A 130 21.81 9.71 14.20
N SER A 131 21.02 8.73 14.68
CA SER A 131 20.22 7.88 13.78
C SER A 131 19.16 8.68 13.05
N PHE A 132 18.56 9.67 13.71
CA PHE A 132 17.67 10.62 13.05
C PHE A 132 18.39 11.37 11.93
N VAL A 133 19.55 11.97 12.22
CA VAL A 133 20.33 12.68 11.19
C VAL A 133 20.75 11.76 10.05
N ASP A 134 21.15 10.52 10.33
CA ASP A 134 21.54 9.58 9.29
C ASP A 134 20.35 9.08 8.46
N GLY A 135 19.19 8.81 9.08
CA GLY A 135 17.96 8.49 8.36
C GLY A 135 17.54 9.63 7.43
N MET A 136 17.61 10.88 7.91
CA MET A 136 17.33 12.05 7.06
C MET A 136 18.35 12.23 5.93
N LYS A 137 19.63 11.89 6.14
CA LYS A 137 20.62 11.87 5.06
C LYS A 137 20.30 10.79 4.03
N LEU A 138 19.97 9.58 4.46
CA LEU A 138 19.62 8.46 3.58
C LEU A 138 18.38 8.80 2.75
N TYR A 139 17.33 9.31 3.40
CA TYR A 139 16.11 9.77 2.73
C TYR A 139 16.41 10.90 1.74
N GLY A 140 17.15 11.94 2.17
CA GLY A 140 17.51 13.06 1.30
C GLY A 140 18.34 12.65 0.07
N ILE A 141 19.25 11.68 0.21
CA ILE A 141 20.02 11.11 -0.91
C ILE A 141 19.11 10.32 -1.84
N SER A 142 18.19 9.51 -1.28
CA SER A 142 17.19 8.73 -2.03
C SER A 142 16.28 9.65 -2.86
N THR A 143 15.64 10.63 -2.23
CA THR A 143 14.77 11.60 -2.92
C THR A 143 15.52 12.38 -3.99
N ALA A 144 16.74 12.85 -3.70
CA ALA A 144 17.54 13.56 -4.69
C ALA A 144 17.92 12.67 -5.89
N SER A 145 18.02 11.35 -5.70
CA SER A 145 18.42 10.42 -6.76
C SER A 145 17.33 10.25 -7.82
N HIS A 146 16.06 10.30 -7.39
CA HIS A 146 14.91 10.30 -8.30
C HIS A 146 14.86 11.56 -9.18
N VAL A 147 15.39 12.69 -8.68
CA VAL A 147 15.44 13.96 -9.44
C VAL A 147 16.67 14.00 -10.36
N SER A 148 17.86 13.74 -9.80
CA SER A 148 19.11 13.74 -10.54
C SER A 148 20.24 13.13 -9.73
N ALA A 149 20.93 12.16 -10.32
CA ALA A 149 22.13 11.57 -9.73
C ALA A 149 23.19 12.62 -9.36
N ALA A 150 23.34 13.69 -10.16
CA ALA A 150 24.31 14.75 -9.90
C ALA A 150 24.03 15.51 -8.58
N ILE A 151 22.75 15.69 -8.23
CA ILE A 151 22.34 16.37 -6.99
C ILE A 151 22.66 15.49 -5.79
N SER A 152 22.36 14.19 -5.86
CA SER A 152 22.74 13.24 -4.79
C SER A 152 24.24 13.21 -4.55
N PHE A 153 25.07 13.21 -5.61
CA PHE A 153 26.52 13.27 -5.44
C PHE A 153 27.00 14.58 -4.82
N ALA A 154 26.39 15.72 -5.17
CA ALA A 154 26.72 16.99 -4.53
C ALA A 154 26.41 16.96 -3.02
N ILE A 155 25.28 16.36 -2.62
CA ILE A 155 24.91 16.17 -1.22
C ILE A 155 25.93 15.28 -0.50
N VAL A 156 26.30 14.14 -1.09
CA VAL A 156 27.30 13.21 -0.53
C VAL A 156 28.66 13.91 -0.36
N ILE A 157 29.09 14.72 -1.32
CA ILE A 157 30.33 15.52 -1.22
C ILE A 157 30.24 16.48 -0.03
N ILE A 158 29.16 17.27 0.07
CA ILE A 158 28.99 18.26 1.15
C ILE A 158 29.02 17.57 2.53
N LEU A 159 28.31 16.44 2.68
CA LEU A 159 28.23 15.71 3.94
C LEU A 159 29.56 15.03 4.32
N SER A 160 30.33 14.56 3.35
CA SER A 160 31.60 13.85 3.59
C SER A 160 32.80 14.76 3.87
N VAL A 161 32.76 16.03 3.43
CA VAL A 161 33.83 17.01 3.67
C VAL A 161 34.18 17.12 5.16
N SER A 162 33.19 17.25 6.03
CA SER A 162 33.44 17.43 7.47
C SER A 162 34.23 16.26 8.07
N THR A 163 33.83 15.01 7.77
CA THR A 163 34.45 13.79 8.30
C THR A 163 35.89 13.64 7.83
N PHE A 164 36.13 13.74 6.52
CA PHE A 164 37.47 13.50 5.96
C PHE A 164 38.46 14.64 6.24
N PHE A 165 37.99 15.88 6.27
CA PHE A 165 38.82 16.98 6.75
C PHE A 165 39.08 16.86 8.27
N GLY A 166 38.16 16.30 9.05
CA GLY A 166 38.40 15.93 10.45
C GLY A 166 39.56 14.94 10.60
N ILE A 167 39.56 13.85 9.83
CA ILE A 167 40.64 12.85 9.81
C ILE A 167 41.97 13.49 9.38
N ALA A 168 41.98 14.26 8.29
CA ALA A 168 43.17 14.97 7.82
C ALA A 168 43.69 15.96 8.87
N GLY A 169 42.80 16.58 9.64
CA GLY A 169 43.12 17.46 10.77
C GLY A 169 43.83 16.72 11.91
N LEU A 170 43.36 15.52 12.27
CA LEU A 170 44.02 14.68 13.28
C LEU A 170 45.43 14.28 12.85
N LEU A 171 45.60 13.85 11.59
CA LEU A 171 46.92 13.52 11.03
C LEU A 171 47.86 14.73 11.01
N ARG A 172 47.33 15.92 10.71
CA ARG A 172 48.08 17.17 10.79
C ARG A 172 48.59 17.42 12.21
N VAL A 173 47.76 17.26 13.23
CA VAL A 173 48.19 17.45 14.63
C VAL A 173 49.22 16.40 15.03
N ALA A 174 49.02 15.14 14.65
CA ALA A 174 49.96 14.05 14.92
C ALA A 174 51.33 14.24 14.26
N SER A 175 51.40 15.04 13.19
CA SER A 175 52.64 15.34 12.46
C SER A 175 53.43 16.53 13.02
N ILE A 176 52.91 17.23 14.05
CA ILE A 176 53.59 18.35 14.69
C ILE A 176 54.60 17.83 15.72
N ASP A 177 55.85 18.29 15.63
CA ASP A 177 56.88 17.96 16.61
C ASP A 177 56.58 18.55 18.02
N ILE A 178 57.01 17.85 19.07
CA ILE A 178 56.77 18.27 20.46
C ILE A 178 57.41 19.63 20.78
N GLY A 179 58.52 19.98 20.12
CA GLY A 179 59.18 21.28 20.23
C GLY A 179 58.34 22.41 19.64
N GLU A 180 57.64 22.15 18.54
CA GLU A 180 56.73 23.09 17.90
C GLU A 180 55.42 23.25 18.70
N MET A 181 54.90 22.17 19.28
CA MET A 181 53.73 22.24 20.18
C MET A 181 53.99 23.15 21.39
N LYS A 182 55.22 23.17 21.94
CA LYS A 182 55.58 24.06 23.05
C LYS A 182 55.42 25.54 22.70
N ARG A 183 55.58 25.92 21.41
CA ARG A 183 55.40 27.30 20.93
C ARG A 183 53.95 27.77 21.08
N VAL A 184 52.98 26.86 21.16
CA VAL A 184 51.57 27.23 21.39
C VAL A 184 51.40 27.94 22.74
N PHE A 185 52.19 27.52 23.74
CA PHE A 185 52.20 28.05 25.11
C PHE A 185 53.18 29.21 25.33
N SER A 186 53.79 29.72 24.26
CA SER A 186 54.56 30.96 24.28
C SER A 186 53.66 32.15 23.93
N PRO A 187 53.94 33.37 24.44
CA PRO A 187 53.19 34.55 24.06
C PRO A 187 53.44 34.91 22.60
N LEU A 188 52.52 35.67 21.98
CA LEU A 188 52.74 36.22 20.64
C LEU A 188 53.97 37.15 20.66
N PRO A 189 54.88 37.05 19.68
CA PRO A 189 56.02 37.95 19.59
C PRO A 189 55.53 39.39 19.44
N ALA A 190 56.11 40.29 20.24
CA ALA A 190 55.97 41.73 19.99
C ALA A 190 56.77 42.13 18.74
N GLU A 191 56.40 43.23 18.11
CA GLU A 191 57.07 43.72 16.89
C GLU A 191 58.58 43.86 17.12
N GLY A 192 59.39 43.17 16.30
CA GLY A 192 60.86 43.15 16.40
C GLY A 192 61.45 42.10 17.35
N GLN A 193 60.64 41.33 18.09
CA GLN A 193 61.14 40.29 19.00
C GLN A 193 61.44 38.98 18.26
N LYS A 194 62.63 38.40 18.49
CA LYS A 194 63.00 37.11 17.89
C LYS A 194 62.23 35.97 18.55
N ILE A 195 61.74 35.04 17.74
CA ILE A 195 60.92 33.91 18.21
C ILE A 195 61.71 32.97 19.15
N ALA A 196 63.04 32.95 19.04
CA ALA A 196 63.94 32.16 19.90
C ALA A 196 63.93 32.60 21.37
N ASP A 197 63.50 33.84 21.67
CA ASP A 197 63.57 34.42 23.02
C ASP A 197 62.26 34.22 23.82
N LEU A 198 61.28 33.53 23.24
CA LEU A 198 59.96 33.35 23.83
C LEU A 198 59.89 32.10 24.72
N HIS A 199 59.70 32.30 26.02
CA HIS A 199 59.53 31.22 26.99
C HIS A 199 58.06 30.84 27.21
N VAL A 200 57.85 29.57 27.57
CA VAL A 200 56.55 29.00 27.89
C VAL A 200 55.99 29.63 29.18
N LYS A 201 54.75 30.11 29.14
CA LYS A 201 54.05 30.67 30.31
C LYS A 201 53.29 29.59 31.07
N LYS A 202 53.61 29.39 32.35
CA LYS A 202 52.92 28.43 33.25
C LYS A 202 51.40 28.61 33.27
N ALA A 203 50.91 29.84 33.22
CA ALA A 203 49.48 30.13 33.20
C ALA A 203 48.75 29.50 32.00
N TYR A 204 49.37 29.44 30.81
CA TYR A 204 48.75 28.83 29.63
C TYR A 204 48.69 27.30 29.75
N ILE A 205 49.70 26.69 30.37
CA ILE A 205 49.71 25.26 30.68
C ILE A 205 48.59 24.93 31.68
N VAL A 206 48.46 25.72 32.75
CA VAL A 206 47.42 25.51 33.77
C VAL A 206 46.02 25.60 33.14
N VAL A 207 45.76 26.60 32.30
CA VAL A 207 44.47 26.72 31.60
C VAL A 207 44.24 25.51 30.68
N ALA A 208 45.22 25.14 29.85
CA ALA A 208 45.08 24.01 28.94
C ALA A 208 44.92 22.66 29.66
N ALA A 209 45.48 22.49 30.85
CA ALA A 209 45.30 21.30 31.68
C ALA A 209 43.97 21.30 32.45
N ALA A 210 43.48 22.47 32.88
CA ALA A 210 42.22 22.60 33.59
C ALA A 210 41.00 22.34 32.69
N MET A 211 41.06 22.76 31.42
CA MET A 211 39.92 22.65 30.48
C MET A 211 39.43 21.19 30.28
N PRO A 212 40.29 20.19 30.01
CA PRO A 212 39.87 18.79 29.97
C PRO A 212 39.27 18.30 31.29
N ALA A 213 39.85 18.67 32.44
CA ALA A 213 39.34 18.24 33.75
C ALA A 213 37.94 18.81 34.03
N VAL A 214 37.72 20.08 33.69
CA VAL A 214 36.39 20.71 33.75
C VAL A 214 35.41 20.01 32.81
N LEU A 215 35.82 19.72 31.56
CA LEU A 215 34.96 19.03 30.60
C LEU A 215 34.55 17.63 31.10
N ILE A 216 35.48 16.86 31.66
CA ILE A 216 35.19 15.54 32.25
C ILE A 216 34.21 15.67 33.41
N ALA A 217 34.45 16.60 34.34
CA ALA A 217 33.56 16.81 35.48
C ALA A 217 32.15 17.26 35.03
N SER A 218 32.07 18.15 34.04
CA SER A 218 30.81 18.59 33.43
C SER A 218 30.08 17.45 32.73
N PHE A 219 30.79 16.58 32.01
CA PHE A 219 30.20 15.42 31.34
C PHE A 219 29.60 14.45 32.36
N VAL A 220 30.35 14.07 33.40
CA VAL A 220 29.85 13.17 34.46
C VAL A 220 28.64 13.79 35.17
N GLY A 221 28.69 15.09 35.46
CA GLY A 221 27.54 15.81 36.05
C GLY A 221 26.31 15.78 35.13
N ALA A 222 26.47 16.10 33.85
CA ALA A 222 25.38 16.10 32.88
C ALA A 222 24.79 14.70 32.65
N ASP A 223 25.62 13.66 32.58
CA ASP A 223 25.20 12.28 32.42
C ASP A 223 24.38 11.80 33.63
N SER A 224 24.84 12.09 34.85
CA SER A 224 24.10 11.74 36.07
C SER A 224 22.74 12.46 36.17
N TRP A 225 22.69 13.72 35.71
CA TRP A 225 21.46 14.49 35.66
C TRP A 225 20.49 13.91 34.62
N MET A 226 20.98 13.55 33.43
CA MET A 226 20.17 12.90 32.38
C MET A 226 19.63 11.55 32.80
N ALA A 227 20.44 10.70 33.44
CA ALA A 227 19.98 9.42 33.96
C ALA A 227 18.78 9.58 34.93
N THR A 228 18.80 10.63 35.77
CA THR A 228 17.70 10.94 36.71
C THR A 228 16.44 11.44 35.99
N VAL A 229 16.61 12.22 34.93
CA VAL A 229 15.49 12.75 34.13
C VAL A 229 14.82 11.64 33.33
N ALA A 230 15.61 10.75 32.71
CA ALA A 230 15.12 9.61 31.94
C ALA A 230 14.20 8.71 32.78
N THR A 231 14.58 8.39 34.02
CA THR A 231 13.75 7.55 34.91
C THR A 231 12.43 8.21 35.34
N THR A 232 12.32 9.54 35.27
CA THR A 232 11.17 10.28 35.81
C THR A 232 10.13 10.62 34.75
N ARG A 233 10.52 10.71 33.47
CA ARG A 233 9.72 11.35 32.41
C ARG A 233 9.14 10.40 31.36
N GLY A 234 9.34 9.09 31.50
CA GLY A 234 8.88 8.06 30.56
C GLY A 234 9.65 8.03 29.23
N TYR A 235 9.94 9.22 28.67
CA TYR A 235 10.71 9.42 27.45
C TYR A 235 11.86 10.41 27.69
N THR A 236 13.00 10.12 27.08
CA THR A 236 14.20 10.97 27.04
C THR A 236 13.98 12.23 26.19
N MET A 237 14.92 13.19 26.25
CA MET A 237 14.82 14.41 25.45
C MET A 237 14.95 14.12 23.95
N ALA A 238 15.89 13.24 23.59
CA ALA A 238 16.12 12.82 22.22
C ALA A 238 14.90 12.07 21.63
N GLU A 239 14.32 11.13 22.38
CA GLU A 239 13.14 10.38 21.94
C GLU A 239 11.95 11.31 21.67
N ARG A 240 11.67 12.26 22.57
CA ARG A 240 10.60 13.25 22.37
C ARG A 240 10.83 14.09 21.13
N PHE A 241 12.06 14.59 20.95
CA PHE A 241 12.38 15.39 19.77
C PHE A 241 12.16 14.60 18.48
N VAL A 242 12.66 13.37 18.40
CA VAL A 242 12.50 12.54 17.19
C VAL A 242 11.04 12.17 16.99
N ARG A 243 10.32 11.77 18.04
CA ARG A 243 8.88 11.47 17.99
C ARG A 243 8.07 12.64 17.44
N ASP A 244 8.29 13.85 17.98
CA ASP A 244 7.58 15.07 17.57
C ASP A 244 7.93 15.49 16.13
N GLN A 245 9.11 15.15 15.62
CA GLN A 245 9.51 15.46 14.23
C GLN A 245 9.01 14.41 13.24
N MET A 246 8.97 13.14 13.63
CA MET A 246 8.60 12.03 12.76
C MET A 246 7.08 11.84 12.66
N ASP A 247 6.35 12.21 13.72
CA ASP A 247 4.88 12.17 13.79
C ASP A 247 4.29 10.85 13.27
N LEU A 248 4.88 9.75 13.73
CA LEU A 248 4.61 8.42 13.19
C LEU A 248 3.31 7.87 13.77
N ALA A 249 2.31 7.75 12.92
CA ALA A 249 1.05 7.06 13.20
C ALA A 249 1.03 5.70 12.51
N ILE A 250 0.65 4.66 13.25
CA ILE A 250 0.78 3.26 12.81
C ILE A 250 -0.54 2.54 12.95
N TYR A 251 -0.82 1.73 11.94
CA TYR A 251 -1.85 0.71 11.98
C TYR A 251 -1.25 -0.64 12.33
N VAL A 252 -1.94 -1.35 13.23
CA VAL A 252 -1.63 -2.74 13.54
C VAL A 252 -2.66 -3.63 12.87
N LEU A 253 -2.18 -4.48 11.98
CA LEU A 253 -2.98 -5.46 11.25
C LEU A 253 -2.27 -6.81 11.41
N ASP A 254 -2.97 -7.81 11.94
CA ASP A 254 -2.42 -9.13 12.29
C ASP A 254 -1.16 -9.09 13.19
N GLY A 255 -1.04 -8.08 14.04
CA GLY A 255 0.12 -7.89 14.93
C GLY A 255 1.37 -7.34 14.23
N LYS A 256 1.27 -6.94 12.97
CA LYS A 256 2.33 -6.26 12.20
C LYS A 256 2.08 -4.74 12.17
N TYR A 257 3.16 -3.97 12.08
CA TYR A 257 3.10 -2.50 12.05
C TYR A 257 3.14 -1.98 10.62
N TYR A 258 2.22 -1.08 10.27
CA TYR A 258 2.16 -0.42 8.97
C TYR A 258 2.06 1.10 9.14
N ASP A 259 2.68 1.86 8.23
CA ASP A 259 2.52 3.32 8.19
C ASP A 259 1.06 3.66 7.85
N GLN A 260 0.36 4.38 8.73
CA GLN A 260 -1.04 4.75 8.53
C GLN A 260 -1.25 5.46 7.17
N ARG A 261 -0.35 6.36 6.77
CA ARG A 261 -0.50 7.10 5.52
C ARG A 261 -0.37 6.19 4.31
N ALA A 262 0.52 5.20 4.37
CA ALA A 262 0.68 4.24 3.30
C ALA A 262 -0.56 3.35 3.17
N VAL A 263 -1.09 2.87 4.31
CA VAL A 263 -2.33 2.08 4.33
C VAL A 263 -3.51 2.87 3.75
N GLU A 264 -3.69 4.14 4.15
CA GLU A 264 -4.75 5.00 3.62
C GLU A 264 -4.63 5.24 2.10
N MET A 265 -3.41 5.39 1.56
CA MET A 265 -3.21 5.53 0.12
C MET A 265 -3.59 4.25 -0.64
N VAL A 266 -3.15 3.08 -0.17
CA VAL A 266 -3.51 1.78 -0.77
C VAL A 266 -5.03 1.59 -0.69
N ARG A 267 -5.65 1.97 0.42
CA ARG A 267 -7.09 1.93 0.63
C ARG A 267 -7.84 2.74 -0.43
N GLU A 268 -7.54 4.03 -0.53
CA GLU A 268 -8.20 4.94 -1.48
C GLU A 268 -7.98 4.52 -2.93
N GLU A 269 -6.80 3.97 -3.26
CA GLU A 269 -6.52 3.47 -4.60
C GLU A 269 -7.32 2.21 -4.94
N THR A 270 -7.40 1.27 -4.00
CA THR A 270 -8.13 0.02 -4.15
C THR A 270 -9.64 0.28 -4.27
N GLU A 271 -10.21 1.10 -3.38
CA GLU A 271 -11.62 1.50 -3.42
C GLU A 271 -11.99 2.09 -4.80
N ARG A 272 -11.13 2.95 -5.34
CA ARG A 272 -11.34 3.58 -6.64
C ARG A 272 -11.30 2.57 -7.80
N LYS A 273 -10.36 1.62 -7.76
CA LYS A 273 -10.24 0.55 -8.76
C LYS A 273 -11.47 -0.37 -8.72
N VAL A 274 -11.89 -0.76 -7.52
CA VAL A 274 -13.07 -1.61 -7.27
C VAL A 274 -14.36 -0.92 -7.72
N ALA A 275 -14.60 0.32 -7.29
CA ALA A 275 -15.79 1.08 -7.65
C ALA A 275 -15.92 1.24 -9.18
N LYS A 276 -14.82 1.57 -9.87
CA LYS A 276 -14.80 1.71 -11.32
C LYS A 276 -15.04 0.39 -12.04
N LEU A 277 -14.51 -0.72 -11.53
CA LEU A 277 -14.74 -2.04 -12.09
C LEU A 277 -16.20 -2.48 -11.89
N SER A 278 -16.74 -2.24 -10.70
CA SER A 278 -18.14 -2.51 -10.32
C SER A 278 -19.11 -1.76 -11.23
N GLU A 279 -18.92 -0.46 -11.44
CA GLU A 279 -19.75 0.38 -12.32
C GLU A 279 -19.74 -0.16 -13.75
N LYS A 280 -18.55 -0.38 -14.31
CA LYS A 280 -18.39 -0.92 -15.68
C LYS A 280 -19.07 -2.27 -15.84
N ASN A 281 -18.96 -3.16 -14.85
CA ASN A 281 -19.55 -4.49 -14.94
C ASN A 281 -21.06 -4.48 -14.74
N SER A 282 -21.59 -3.62 -13.88
CA SER A 282 -23.05 -3.43 -13.76
C SER A 282 -23.68 -2.99 -15.08
N GLU A 283 -23.05 -2.05 -15.81
CA GLU A 283 -23.51 -1.63 -17.14
C GLU A 283 -23.50 -2.79 -18.17
N VAL A 284 -22.43 -3.60 -18.19
CA VAL A 284 -22.32 -4.73 -19.11
C VAL A 284 -23.35 -5.81 -18.78
N LEU A 285 -23.50 -6.17 -17.50
CA LEU A 285 -24.46 -7.17 -17.05
C LEU A 285 -25.90 -6.74 -17.35
N THR A 286 -26.24 -5.48 -17.07
CA THR A 286 -27.55 -4.91 -17.40
C THR A 286 -27.89 -5.11 -18.88
N ASN A 287 -26.94 -4.84 -19.78
CA ASN A 287 -27.17 -5.02 -21.22
C ASN A 287 -27.34 -6.49 -21.61
N LEU A 288 -26.51 -7.40 -21.10
CA LEU A 288 -26.60 -8.83 -21.39
C LEU A 288 -27.89 -9.46 -20.86
N ILE A 289 -28.31 -9.07 -19.66
CA ILE A 289 -29.57 -9.48 -19.04
C ILE A 289 -30.74 -8.99 -19.89
N ASN A 290 -30.74 -7.71 -20.26
CA ASN A 290 -31.78 -7.16 -21.12
C ASN A 290 -31.90 -7.93 -22.45
N GLU A 291 -30.77 -8.20 -23.12
CA GLU A 291 -30.77 -8.97 -24.37
C GLU A 291 -31.31 -10.40 -24.18
N SER A 292 -30.95 -11.04 -23.06
CA SER A 292 -31.41 -12.39 -22.73
C SER A 292 -32.93 -12.43 -22.46
N PHE A 293 -33.46 -11.46 -21.70
CA PHE A 293 -34.90 -11.33 -21.46
C PHE A 293 -35.69 -10.94 -22.71
N ASP A 294 -35.16 -10.07 -23.56
CA ASP A 294 -35.81 -9.69 -24.82
C ASP A 294 -35.96 -10.93 -25.73
N LYS A 295 -34.96 -11.83 -25.79
CA LYS A 295 -35.07 -13.12 -26.51
C LYS A 295 -36.13 -14.06 -25.90
N ARG A 296 -36.24 -14.12 -24.56
CA ARG A 296 -37.30 -14.90 -23.89
C ARG A 296 -38.69 -14.40 -24.27
N LEU A 297 -38.86 -13.08 -24.37
CA LEU A 297 -40.12 -12.46 -24.80
C LEU A 297 -40.45 -12.77 -26.27
N GLU A 298 -39.45 -12.81 -27.15
CA GLU A 298 -39.62 -13.19 -28.56
C GLU A 298 -40.09 -14.65 -28.71
N ASN A 299 -39.65 -15.56 -27.83
CA ASN A 299 -40.00 -16.97 -27.84
C ASN A 299 -41.40 -17.29 -27.29
N VAL A 300 -42.12 -16.32 -26.72
CA VAL A 300 -43.45 -16.54 -26.12
C VAL A 300 -44.47 -17.00 -27.17
N ASP A 301 -44.45 -16.42 -28.37
CA ASP A 301 -45.38 -16.83 -29.43
C ASP A 301 -45.11 -18.26 -29.90
N ASP A 302 -43.84 -18.68 -29.99
CA ASP A 302 -43.47 -20.05 -30.36
C ASP A 302 -43.98 -21.08 -29.34
N TYR A 303 -43.96 -20.75 -28.05
CA TYR A 303 -44.55 -21.59 -27.00
C TYR A 303 -46.09 -21.68 -27.15
N LEU A 304 -46.76 -20.55 -27.41
CA LEU A 304 -48.21 -20.53 -27.57
C LEU A 304 -48.65 -21.33 -28.81
N ASP A 305 -47.89 -21.27 -29.89
CA ASP A 305 -48.15 -22.05 -31.11
C ASP A 305 -48.03 -23.56 -30.86
N TRP A 306 -47.07 -23.99 -30.02
CA TRP A 306 -47.03 -25.37 -29.53
C TRP A 306 -48.23 -25.68 -28.62
N TYR A 307 -48.52 -24.82 -27.65
CA TYR A 307 -49.57 -25.02 -26.66
C TYR A 307 -50.97 -25.16 -27.30
N TYR A 308 -51.29 -24.39 -28.33
CA TYR A 308 -52.57 -24.49 -29.04
C TYR A 308 -52.56 -25.51 -30.19
N SER A 309 -51.46 -26.25 -30.39
CA SER A 309 -51.37 -27.28 -31.42
C SER A 309 -52.08 -28.59 -31.05
N LEU A 310 -52.67 -29.25 -32.07
CA LEU A 310 -53.32 -30.55 -31.94
C LEU A 310 -52.43 -31.65 -31.33
N PRO A 311 -51.15 -31.82 -31.74
CA PRO A 311 -50.28 -32.82 -31.14
C PRO A 311 -50.02 -32.56 -29.64
N ALA A 312 -49.82 -31.30 -29.25
CA ALA A 312 -49.59 -30.94 -27.86
C ALA A 312 -50.81 -31.22 -26.98
N ASP A 313 -52.02 -31.04 -27.50
CA ASP A 313 -53.25 -31.35 -26.75
C ASP A 313 -53.36 -32.85 -26.39
N TYR A 314 -53.00 -33.74 -27.32
CA TYR A 314 -52.91 -35.18 -27.04
C TYR A 314 -51.78 -35.54 -26.07
N GLU A 315 -50.63 -34.86 -26.13
CA GLU A 315 -49.51 -35.06 -25.20
C GLU A 315 -49.86 -34.62 -23.78
N ARG A 316 -50.49 -33.45 -23.61
CA ARG A 316 -51.00 -32.98 -22.32
C ARG A 316 -52.03 -33.95 -21.74
N LEU A 317 -52.98 -34.42 -22.54
CA LEU A 317 -53.98 -35.40 -22.10
C LEU A 317 -53.35 -36.73 -21.66
N ALA A 318 -52.35 -37.22 -22.40
CA ALA A 318 -51.58 -38.40 -22.00
C ALA A 318 -50.82 -38.19 -20.69
N SER A 319 -50.19 -37.03 -20.51
CA SER A 319 -49.45 -36.67 -19.28
C SER A 319 -50.36 -36.50 -18.05
N MET A 320 -51.63 -36.15 -18.27
CA MET A 320 -52.65 -36.08 -17.21
C MET A 320 -52.98 -37.48 -16.66
N ILE A 321 -53.05 -38.48 -17.55
CA ILE A 321 -53.31 -39.88 -17.19
C ILE A 321 -52.15 -40.46 -16.36
N THR A 322 -50.92 -40.04 -16.65
CA THR A 322 -49.71 -40.47 -15.91
C THR A 322 -49.46 -39.68 -14.63
N GLY A 323 -50.24 -38.61 -14.37
CA GLY A 323 -50.09 -37.74 -13.20
C GLY A 323 -48.90 -36.78 -13.28
N SER A 324 -48.31 -36.57 -14.46
CA SER A 324 -47.11 -35.77 -14.69
C SER A 324 -47.35 -34.52 -15.54
N ALA A 325 -48.61 -34.11 -15.72
CA ALA A 325 -48.99 -33.02 -16.62
C ALA A 325 -48.34 -31.67 -16.27
N GLU A 326 -48.29 -31.30 -14.99
CA GLU A 326 -47.67 -30.04 -14.56
C GLU A 326 -46.16 -29.99 -14.89
N GLU A 327 -45.46 -31.10 -14.62
CA GLU A 327 -44.02 -31.22 -14.88
C GLU A 327 -43.74 -31.23 -16.40
N PHE A 328 -44.56 -31.92 -17.18
CA PHE A 328 -44.46 -31.95 -18.63
C PHE A 328 -44.68 -30.58 -19.28
N VAL A 329 -45.72 -29.85 -18.86
CA VAL A 329 -45.98 -28.49 -19.38
C VAL A 329 -44.88 -27.52 -18.95
N THR A 330 -44.34 -27.67 -17.74
CA THR A 330 -43.20 -26.88 -17.27
C THR A 330 -41.95 -27.12 -18.11
N ASP A 331 -41.61 -28.39 -18.38
CA ASP A 331 -40.43 -28.72 -19.18
C ASP A 331 -40.56 -28.24 -20.63
N GLN A 332 -41.76 -28.29 -21.23
CA GLN A 332 -42.02 -27.75 -22.57
C GLN A 332 -42.01 -26.22 -22.59
N PHE A 333 -42.59 -25.57 -21.59
CA PHE A 333 -42.49 -24.12 -21.42
C PHE A 333 -41.02 -23.70 -21.37
N THR A 334 -40.21 -24.36 -20.52
CA THR A 334 -38.78 -24.08 -20.44
C THR A 334 -38.07 -24.35 -21.77
N ALA A 335 -38.35 -25.46 -22.46
CA ALA A 335 -37.70 -25.80 -23.72
C ALA A 335 -38.00 -24.79 -24.84
N HIS A 336 -39.21 -24.25 -24.90
CA HIS A 336 -39.60 -23.25 -25.89
C HIS A 336 -39.09 -21.85 -25.54
N ILE A 337 -39.21 -21.42 -24.28
CA ILE A 337 -38.78 -20.09 -23.85
C ILE A 337 -37.26 -19.94 -23.86
N GLU A 338 -36.52 -20.98 -23.49
CA GLU A 338 -35.04 -20.97 -23.50
C GLU A 338 -34.45 -21.36 -24.86
N ASN A 339 -35.28 -21.58 -25.89
CA ASN A 339 -34.79 -22.02 -27.18
C ASN A 339 -33.88 -20.94 -27.82
N GLY A 340 -32.65 -21.31 -28.14
CA GLY A 340 -31.69 -20.40 -28.80
C GLY A 340 -31.12 -19.31 -27.90
N ILE A 341 -31.37 -19.35 -26.59
CA ILE A 341 -30.81 -18.41 -25.61
C ILE A 341 -29.48 -18.96 -25.07
N ASP A 342 -28.46 -18.10 -25.06
CA ASP A 342 -27.13 -18.43 -24.55
C ASP A 342 -26.72 -17.39 -23.49
N ASP A 343 -26.89 -17.77 -22.23
CA ASP A 343 -26.55 -16.94 -21.06
C ASP A 343 -25.08 -17.11 -20.63
N SER A 344 -24.29 -17.92 -21.33
CA SER A 344 -22.88 -18.13 -20.99
C SER A 344 -22.08 -16.82 -20.95
N ALA A 345 -22.47 -15.82 -21.74
CA ALA A 345 -21.85 -14.50 -21.73
C ALA A 345 -22.04 -13.75 -20.39
N ILE A 346 -23.16 -13.97 -19.69
CA ILE A 346 -23.43 -13.40 -18.36
C ILE A 346 -22.52 -14.10 -17.33
N ASP A 347 -22.50 -15.43 -17.36
CA ASP A 347 -21.68 -16.27 -16.48
C ASP A 347 -20.18 -15.95 -16.65
N GLU A 348 -19.69 -15.90 -17.89
CA GLU A 348 -18.31 -15.52 -18.19
C GLU A 348 -17.95 -14.12 -17.70
N GLN A 349 -18.89 -13.16 -17.79
CA GLN A 349 -18.64 -11.79 -17.35
C GLN A 349 -18.55 -11.70 -15.82
N LEU A 350 -19.35 -12.49 -15.10
CA LEU A 350 -19.30 -12.59 -13.63
C LEU A 350 -18.03 -13.32 -13.16
N GLU A 351 -17.64 -14.40 -13.82
CA GLU A 351 -16.37 -15.08 -13.53
C GLU A 351 -15.18 -14.15 -13.74
N ARG A 352 -15.16 -13.39 -14.84
CA ARG A 352 -14.13 -12.37 -15.09
C ARG A 352 -14.16 -11.25 -14.06
N TYR A 353 -15.34 -10.90 -13.55
CA TYR A 353 -15.47 -9.90 -12.50
C TYR A 353 -14.86 -10.38 -11.19
N ALA A 354 -15.28 -11.56 -10.73
CA ALA A 354 -14.79 -12.18 -9.51
C ALA A 354 -13.27 -12.36 -9.54
N ALA A 355 -12.72 -12.83 -10.67
CA ALA A 355 -11.29 -12.97 -10.86
C ALA A 355 -10.51 -11.64 -10.77
N GLN A 356 -11.06 -10.55 -11.34
CA GLN A 356 -10.43 -9.22 -11.24
C GLN A 356 -10.50 -8.64 -9.83
N ILE A 357 -11.57 -8.90 -9.09
CA ILE A 357 -11.70 -8.50 -7.68
C ILE A 357 -10.71 -9.26 -6.81
N ASP A 358 -10.55 -10.57 -7.03
CA ASP A 358 -9.55 -11.39 -6.34
C ASP A 358 -8.12 -10.93 -6.66
N GLN A 359 -7.87 -10.53 -7.91
CA GLN A 359 -6.61 -9.92 -8.29
C GLN A 359 -6.36 -8.60 -7.55
N TYR A 360 -7.33 -7.69 -7.49
CA TYR A 360 -7.18 -6.43 -6.75
C TYR A 360 -6.99 -6.63 -5.25
N ARG A 361 -7.59 -7.66 -4.66
CA ARG A 361 -7.31 -8.08 -3.28
C ARG A 361 -5.85 -8.48 -3.12
N THR A 362 -5.36 -9.36 -3.99
CA THR A 362 -3.97 -9.81 -3.96
C THR A 362 -2.99 -8.66 -4.17
N ASP A 363 -3.26 -7.77 -5.13
CA ASP A 363 -2.42 -6.60 -5.43
C ASP A 363 -2.36 -5.64 -4.21
N ALA A 364 -3.50 -5.41 -3.54
CA ALA A 364 -3.56 -4.57 -2.35
C ALA A 364 -2.80 -5.18 -1.17
N GLU A 365 -2.88 -6.51 -0.97
CA GLU A 365 -2.12 -7.23 0.06
C GLU A 365 -0.61 -7.18 -0.22
N GLU A 366 -0.17 -7.36 -1.47
CA GLU A 366 1.24 -7.26 -1.87
C GLU A 366 1.78 -5.82 -1.71
N GLU A 367 0.99 -4.82 -2.10
CA GLU A 367 1.35 -3.42 -1.94
C GLU A 367 1.44 -3.01 -0.46
N LEU A 368 0.52 -3.51 0.38
CA LEU A 368 0.55 -3.27 1.83
C LEU A 368 1.78 -3.93 2.47
N ALA A 369 2.13 -5.15 2.07
CA ALA A 369 3.31 -5.86 2.58
C ALA A 369 4.61 -5.10 2.28
N ALA A 370 4.67 -4.29 1.22
CA ALA A 370 5.81 -3.43 0.91
C ALA A 370 5.98 -2.26 1.91
N TYR A 371 4.95 -1.97 2.71
CA TYR A 371 4.95 -0.92 3.74
C TYR A 371 4.96 -1.49 5.17
N GLU A 372 5.19 -2.79 5.32
CA GLU A 372 5.42 -3.42 6.64
C GLU A 372 6.67 -2.81 7.29
N MET A 373 6.53 -2.38 8.53
CA MET A 373 7.61 -1.80 9.32
C MET A 373 8.13 -2.80 10.35
N ASP A 374 9.39 -3.18 10.21
CA ASP A 374 10.09 -4.03 11.16
C ASP A 374 10.69 -3.22 12.33
N ASP A 375 10.68 -3.81 13.53
CA ASP A 375 11.40 -3.35 14.72
C ASP A 375 11.12 -1.88 15.13
N VAL A 376 9.88 -1.40 14.96
CA VAL A 376 9.50 -0.03 15.36
C VAL A 376 9.55 0.13 16.89
N PRO A 377 10.37 1.06 17.43
CA PRO A 377 10.40 1.31 18.86
C PRO A 377 9.09 1.94 19.36
N GLU A 378 8.53 1.42 20.45
CA GLU A 378 7.24 1.86 20.99
C GLU A 378 7.20 3.37 21.34
N TRP A 379 8.34 3.96 21.73
CA TRP A 379 8.44 5.38 22.03
C TRP A 379 8.27 6.30 20.81
N LEU A 380 8.50 5.78 19.59
CA LEU A 380 8.39 6.53 18.34
C LEU A 380 6.94 6.67 17.87
N ILE A 381 6.07 5.75 18.29
CA ILE A 381 4.67 5.67 17.87
C ILE A 381 3.87 6.78 18.56
N VAL A 382 3.34 7.72 17.79
CA VAL A 382 2.48 8.80 18.29
C VAL A 382 1.06 8.29 18.49
N GLU A 383 0.55 7.59 17.49
CA GLU A 383 -0.79 7.04 17.44
C GLU A 383 -0.72 5.58 16.97
N LYS A 384 -1.47 4.73 17.68
CA LYS A 384 -1.59 3.31 17.38
C LYS A 384 -3.07 3.00 17.27
N GLU A 385 -3.50 2.60 16.10
CA GLU A 385 -4.85 2.09 15.86
C GLU A 385 -4.76 0.62 15.42
N GLU A 386 -5.58 -0.22 16.03
CA GLU A 386 -5.70 -1.64 15.65
C GLU A 386 -6.83 -1.73 14.64
N LEU A 387 -6.48 -2.14 13.42
CA LEU A 387 -7.48 -2.41 12.38
C LEU A 387 -8.05 -3.81 12.61
N ASP A 388 -9.34 -3.95 12.41
CA ASP A 388 -10.06 -5.21 12.48
C ASP A 388 -9.89 -6.04 11.21
N ASP A 389 -10.17 -7.34 11.32
CA ASP A 389 -10.13 -8.29 10.19
C ASP A 389 -11.05 -7.87 9.03
N ASP A 390 -12.03 -7.01 9.32
CA ASP A 390 -13.00 -6.48 8.35
C ASP A 390 -12.46 -5.32 7.50
N PHE A 391 -11.27 -4.78 7.82
CA PHE A 391 -10.65 -3.68 7.08
C PHE A 391 -10.59 -3.92 5.57
N PHE A 392 -10.22 -5.14 5.15
CA PHE A 392 -10.20 -5.49 3.72
C PHE A 392 -11.60 -5.79 3.18
N SER A 393 -12.50 -6.33 3.99
CA SER A 393 -13.86 -6.67 3.58
C SER A 393 -14.64 -5.43 3.13
N ASP A 394 -14.52 -4.33 3.87
CA ASP A 394 -15.19 -3.06 3.56
C ASP A 394 -14.78 -2.49 2.19
N LEU A 395 -13.52 -2.67 1.78
CA LEU A 395 -13.00 -2.19 0.50
C LEU A 395 -13.64 -2.88 -0.71
N PHE A 396 -14.06 -4.13 -0.52
CA PHE A 396 -14.65 -4.95 -1.56
C PHE A 396 -16.15 -5.11 -1.40
N GLU A 397 -16.77 -4.47 -0.40
CA GLU A 397 -18.23 -4.54 -0.15
C GLU A 397 -19.06 -4.20 -1.41
N PRO A 398 -18.75 -3.14 -2.20
CA PRO A 398 -19.48 -2.87 -3.44
C PRO A 398 -19.41 -4.02 -4.43
N ALA A 399 -18.26 -4.70 -4.50
CA ALA A 399 -18.07 -5.83 -5.39
C ALA A 399 -18.77 -7.10 -4.90
N GLN A 400 -18.72 -7.36 -3.59
CA GLN A 400 -19.44 -8.46 -2.97
C GLN A 400 -20.95 -8.31 -3.15
N ARG A 401 -21.50 -7.10 -2.99
CA ARG A 401 -22.93 -6.85 -3.24
C ARG A 401 -23.36 -7.23 -4.65
N LEU A 402 -22.57 -6.92 -5.67
CA LEU A 402 -22.86 -7.31 -7.05
C LEU A 402 -22.79 -8.84 -7.27
N LEU A 403 -21.83 -9.51 -6.64
CA LEU A 403 -21.71 -10.98 -6.72
C LEU A 403 -22.85 -11.67 -5.96
N ASP A 404 -23.15 -11.22 -4.74
CA ASP A 404 -24.27 -11.71 -3.91
C ASP A 404 -25.63 -11.46 -4.57
N ALA A 405 -25.79 -10.34 -5.28
CA ALA A 405 -26.99 -10.03 -6.05
C ALA A 405 -27.21 -11.06 -7.16
N ASN A 406 -26.14 -11.41 -7.88
CA ASN A 406 -26.20 -12.44 -8.90
C ASN A 406 -26.55 -13.81 -8.32
N ASP A 407 -25.94 -14.16 -7.18
CA ASP A 407 -26.25 -15.40 -6.46
C ASP A 407 -27.74 -15.48 -6.05
N ARG A 408 -28.35 -14.35 -5.72
CA ARG A 408 -29.79 -14.30 -5.38
C ARG A 408 -30.69 -14.39 -6.61
N VAL A 409 -30.19 -14.04 -7.78
CA VAL A 409 -30.97 -13.89 -9.00
C VAL A 409 -30.39 -14.77 -10.12
N VAL A 410 -30.49 -16.07 -9.93
CA VAL A 410 -29.98 -17.08 -10.86
C VAL A 410 -30.86 -17.18 -12.11
N ILE A 411 -30.33 -16.76 -13.27
CA ILE A 411 -31.02 -16.78 -14.58
C ILE A 411 -30.56 -17.97 -15.45
N SER A 412 -29.34 -18.51 -15.29
CA SER A 412 -28.77 -19.46 -16.25
C SER A 412 -28.94 -20.95 -15.88
N SER A 413 -28.97 -21.82 -16.90
CA SER A 413 -29.19 -23.26 -16.81
C SER A 413 -27.97 -24.12 -17.20
N THR A 414 -26.75 -23.58 -17.13
CA THR A 414 -25.53 -24.29 -17.57
C THR A 414 -24.38 -24.22 -16.56
N ILE A 415 -23.52 -25.24 -16.61
CA ILE A 415 -22.54 -25.64 -15.59
C ILE A 415 -21.25 -24.79 -15.66
N GLY A 416 -20.75 -24.35 -14.50
CA GLY A 416 -19.38 -23.85 -14.30
C GLY A 416 -19.04 -23.67 -12.82
N LEU A 417 -17.84 -24.06 -12.39
CA LEU A 417 -17.41 -24.22 -11.00
C LEU A 417 -16.47 -23.07 -10.58
N ALA A 418 -16.92 -22.15 -9.73
CA ALA A 418 -16.14 -21.30 -8.81
C ALA A 418 -17.01 -20.10 -8.39
N ALA A 419 -17.94 -20.23 -7.47
CA ALA A 419 -17.70 -20.11 -6.03
C ALA A 419 -18.91 -20.70 -5.29
N GLY A 420 -18.78 -20.95 -3.99
CA GLY A 420 -19.68 -21.80 -3.23
C GLY A 420 -21.18 -21.51 -3.39
N VAL A 421 -21.90 -22.57 -3.79
CA VAL A 421 -23.35 -22.76 -3.66
C VAL A 421 -24.21 -21.83 -4.52
N LEU A 422 -24.66 -22.29 -5.70
CA LEU A 422 -26.07 -22.10 -6.04
C LEU A 422 -26.63 -23.12 -7.04
N MET A 423 -27.86 -23.48 -6.70
CA MET A 423 -28.64 -24.60 -7.20
C MET A 423 -29.33 -24.26 -8.52
N LYS A 424 -29.34 -25.26 -9.41
CA LYS A 424 -30.17 -25.48 -10.61
C LYS A 424 -31.70 -25.38 -10.40
N ALA A 425 -32.17 -24.80 -9.29
CA ALA A 425 -33.53 -24.93 -8.76
C ALA A 425 -34.42 -23.70 -9.00
N ALA A 426 -33.86 -22.49 -9.10
CA ALA A 426 -34.65 -21.25 -9.08
C ALA A 426 -35.43 -21.00 -10.38
N SER A 427 -34.82 -21.18 -11.56
CA SER A 427 -35.51 -20.98 -12.86
C SER A 427 -36.65 -21.97 -13.05
N LYS A 428 -36.40 -23.27 -12.79
CA LYS A 428 -37.47 -24.28 -12.75
C LYS A 428 -38.53 -23.94 -11.71
N GLN A 429 -38.19 -23.33 -10.59
CA GLN A 429 -39.17 -22.94 -9.56
C GLN A 429 -40.01 -21.73 -9.96
N PHE A 430 -39.44 -20.74 -10.66
CA PHE A 430 -40.17 -19.63 -11.28
C PHE A 430 -41.14 -20.17 -12.35
N PHE A 431 -40.63 -20.92 -13.33
CA PHE A 431 -41.46 -21.49 -14.41
C PHE A 431 -42.52 -22.45 -13.90
N LYS A 432 -42.19 -23.26 -12.88
CA LYS A 432 -43.17 -24.12 -12.21
C LYS A 432 -44.24 -23.33 -11.46
N LYS A 433 -43.87 -22.28 -10.72
CA LYS A 433 -44.85 -21.42 -10.03
C LYS A 433 -45.83 -20.79 -11.02
N PHE A 434 -45.30 -20.29 -12.13
CA PHE A 434 -46.08 -19.66 -13.18
C PHE A 434 -47.02 -20.67 -13.87
N VAL A 435 -46.49 -21.82 -14.35
CA VAL A 435 -47.29 -22.90 -14.94
C VAL A 435 -48.34 -23.45 -13.95
N SER A 436 -48.03 -23.49 -12.65
CA SER A 436 -48.97 -23.89 -11.59
C SER A 436 -50.10 -22.87 -11.38
N GLN A 437 -49.78 -21.57 -11.32
CA GLN A 437 -50.78 -20.50 -11.21
C GLN A 437 -51.71 -20.48 -12.42
N ILE A 438 -51.17 -20.68 -13.62
CA ILE A 438 -51.92 -20.73 -14.87
C ILE A 438 -52.74 -22.02 -14.99
N GLY A 439 -52.16 -23.17 -14.69
CA GLY A 439 -52.84 -24.47 -14.67
C GLY A 439 -54.00 -24.52 -13.68
N SER A 440 -53.90 -23.79 -12.56
CA SER A 440 -55.00 -23.65 -11.60
C SER A 440 -56.18 -22.81 -12.11
N LYS A 441 -55.96 -21.90 -13.08
CA LYS A 441 -57.00 -21.10 -13.73
C LYS A 441 -57.72 -21.87 -14.85
N LEU A 442 -57.02 -22.76 -15.57
CA LEU A 442 -57.62 -23.61 -16.62
C LEU A 442 -58.26 -24.91 -16.09
N GLY A 443 -57.81 -25.42 -14.93
CA GLY A 443 -58.34 -26.64 -14.31
C GLY A 443 -59.80 -26.57 -13.84
N ALA A 444 -60.48 -25.44 -14.02
CA ALA A 444 -61.90 -25.27 -13.72
C ALA A 444 -62.82 -25.70 -14.89
N SER A 445 -62.30 -26.00 -16.09
CA SER A 445 -63.11 -26.46 -17.22
C SER A 445 -62.59 -27.77 -17.83
N ALA A 446 -63.45 -28.81 -17.85
CA ALA A 446 -63.26 -30.19 -18.32
C ALA A 446 -62.51 -31.11 -17.33
N ILE A 447 -63.09 -32.21 -16.81
CA ILE A 447 -63.69 -33.34 -17.53
C ILE A 447 -65.02 -33.77 -16.87
N GLY A 448 -66.12 -33.59 -17.61
CA GLY A 448 -67.42 -34.18 -17.30
C GLY A 448 -67.59 -35.52 -18.00
N SER A 449 -67.56 -36.62 -17.25
CA SER A 449 -68.12 -37.90 -17.70
C SER A 449 -69.66 -37.82 -17.61
N ALA A 450 -70.33 -37.86 -18.75
CA ALA A 450 -71.79 -37.89 -18.81
C ALA A 450 -72.34 -39.22 -18.26
N ILE A 451 -73.02 -39.19 -17.11
CA ILE A 451 -74.35 -39.80 -16.91
C ILE A 451 -75.12 -38.98 -15.85
N GLY A 452 -76.07 -38.16 -16.34
CA GLY A 452 -77.37 -37.91 -15.69
C GLY A 452 -77.44 -36.97 -14.48
N GLY A 453 -78.08 -35.81 -14.66
CA GLY A 453 -78.69 -35.09 -13.55
C GLY A 453 -78.75 -33.57 -13.72
N THR A 454 -79.97 -33.07 -13.87
CA THR A 454 -80.38 -31.66 -13.93
C THR A 454 -79.91 -30.80 -12.74
N ALA A 455 -79.34 -29.61 -12.99
CA ALA A 455 -79.62 -28.33 -12.30
C ALA A 455 -78.62 -27.22 -12.72
N GLY A 456 -79.09 -25.99 -12.95
CA GLY A 456 -78.26 -24.78 -13.06
C GLY A 456 -77.50 -24.49 -11.74
N THR A 457 -76.55 -23.56 -11.62
CA THR A 457 -76.44 -22.22 -12.23
C THR A 457 -75.09 -21.57 -11.80
N VAL A 458 -74.58 -20.61 -12.59
CA VAL A 458 -73.90 -19.33 -12.19
C VAL A 458 -72.44 -19.36 -11.69
N ALA A 459 -71.49 -18.83 -12.51
CA ALA A 459 -70.63 -17.63 -12.25
C ALA A 459 -69.30 -17.64 -13.05
N GLY A 460 -69.03 -16.61 -13.87
CA GLY A 460 -67.71 -16.31 -14.49
C GLY A 460 -67.81 -15.81 -15.94
N PRO A 461 -67.20 -14.68 -16.36
CA PRO A 461 -67.66 -13.87 -17.49
C PRO A 461 -67.02 -14.23 -18.84
N LEU A 462 -67.81 -14.08 -19.92
CA LEU A 462 -67.53 -14.31 -21.34
C LEU A 462 -67.51 -15.80 -21.75
N GLY A 463 -68.44 -16.38 -22.51
CA GLY A 463 -69.68 -15.97 -23.12
C GLY A 463 -70.25 -17.19 -23.86
N THR A 464 -71.50 -17.54 -23.59
CA THR A 464 -72.23 -18.70 -24.15
C THR A 464 -72.39 -18.62 -25.67
N VAL A 465 -72.10 -19.70 -26.42
CA VAL A 465 -72.86 -20.02 -27.65
C VAL A 465 -73.15 -21.52 -27.72
N ALA A 466 -74.45 -21.83 -27.72
CA ALA A 466 -75.00 -23.16 -27.92
C ALA A 466 -74.85 -23.64 -29.37
N GLY A 467 -74.67 -24.95 -29.56
CA GLY A 467 -74.76 -25.57 -30.88
C GLY A 467 -74.62 -27.09 -30.85
N LEU A 468 -75.69 -27.79 -30.47
CA LEU A 468 -75.86 -29.22 -30.68
C LEU A 468 -75.70 -29.58 -32.17
N ALA A 469 -74.75 -30.47 -32.49
CA ALA A 469 -74.81 -31.29 -33.69
C ALA A 469 -74.37 -32.73 -33.35
N ALA A 470 -75.33 -33.64 -33.41
CA ALA A 470 -75.14 -35.07 -33.26
C ALA A 470 -74.44 -35.67 -34.49
N GLY A 471 -73.54 -36.62 -34.27
CA GLY A 471 -73.09 -37.53 -35.32
C GLY A 471 -71.64 -37.94 -35.15
N ALA A 472 -71.43 -39.20 -34.76
CA ALA A 472 -70.12 -39.82 -34.77
C ALA A 472 -69.47 -39.70 -36.16
N ALA A 473 -68.37 -38.96 -36.24
CA ALA A 473 -67.40 -39.02 -37.32
C ALA A 473 -66.02 -38.84 -36.69
N VAL A 474 -65.19 -39.89 -36.77
CA VAL A 474 -63.77 -39.84 -36.45
C VAL A 474 -63.13 -38.72 -37.27
N GLY A 475 -62.51 -37.74 -36.62
CA GLY A 475 -61.86 -36.66 -37.36
C GLY A 475 -61.14 -35.66 -36.48
N VAL A 476 -59.84 -35.51 -36.76
CA VAL A 476 -58.94 -34.42 -36.36
C VAL A 476 -59.58 -33.02 -36.45
N GLY A 477 -60.66 -32.85 -37.22
CA GLY A 477 -61.34 -31.57 -37.45
C GLY A 477 -62.30 -31.05 -36.36
N VAL A 478 -62.79 -31.89 -35.43
CA VAL A 478 -63.63 -31.41 -34.31
C VAL A 478 -62.75 -30.88 -33.17
N ASP A 479 -61.67 -31.60 -32.87
CA ASP A 479 -60.67 -31.20 -31.87
C ASP A 479 -59.95 -29.92 -32.32
N ALA A 480 -59.65 -29.80 -33.62
CA ALA A 480 -59.05 -28.58 -34.20
C ALA A 480 -59.96 -27.36 -34.05
N LEU A 481 -61.28 -27.55 -34.13
CA LEU A 481 -62.24 -26.46 -34.04
C LEU A 481 -62.41 -25.99 -32.60
N MET A 482 -62.37 -26.91 -31.62
CA MET A 482 -62.36 -26.55 -30.20
C MET A 482 -61.06 -25.84 -29.79
N LEU A 483 -59.91 -26.32 -30.24
CA LEU A 483 -58.62 -25.66 -29.99
C LEU A 483 -58.55 -24.26 -30.62
N ASN A 484 -59.03 -24.08 -31.86
CA ASN A 484 -59.11 -22.75 -32.48
C ASN A 484 -60.04 -21.78 -31.74
N ILE A 485 -61.14 -22.28 -31.16
CA ILE A 485 -62.06 -21.45 -30.36
C ILE A 485 -61.39 -21.04 -29.05
N ASP A 486 -60.72 -21.97 -28.38
CA ASP A 486 -59.98 -21.73 -27.13
C ASP A 486 -58.81 -20.76 -27.36
N GLU A 487 -58.05 -20.96 -28.44
CA GLU A 487 -56.98 -20.06 -28.87
C GLU A 487 -57.50 -18.64 -29.14
N TRP A 488 -58.60 -18.51 -29.91
CA TRP A 488 -59.19 -17.21 -30.21
C TRP A 488 -59.69 -16.47 -28.96
N GLN A 489 -60.11 -17.18 -27.92
CA GLN A 489 -60.62 -16.58 -26.68
C GLN A 489 -59.51 -16.25 -25.68
N ASN A 490 -58.50 -17.12 -25.55
CA ASN A 490 -57.59 -17.11 -24.40
C ASN A 490 -56.13 -16.81 -24.75
N ARG A 491 -55.70 -16.91 -26.03
CA ARG A 491 -54.27 -16.75 -26.43
C ARG A 491 -53.68 -15.40 -26.04
N ASP A 492 -54.42 -14.31 -26.27
CA ASP A 492 -53.93 -12.95 -25.98
C ASP A 492 -53.80 -12.69 -24.46
N GLU A 493 -54.73 -13.23 -23.66
CA GLU A 493 -54.69 -13.15 -22.20
C GLU A 493 -53.52 -13.98 -21.65
N TYR A 494 -53.34 -15.21 -22.16
CA TYR A 494 -52.20 -16.07 -21.80
C TYR A 494 -50.85 -15.44 -22.16
N LYS A 495 -50.77 -14.84 -23.35
CA LYS A 495 -49.57 -14.12 -23.78
C LYS A 495 -49.23 -12.97 -22.84
N ALA A 496 -50.23 -12.18 -22.46
CA ALA A 496 -50.04 -11.06 -21.55
C ALA A 496 -49.54 -11.52 -20.17
N GLU A 497 -50.10 -12.61 -19.62
CA GLU A 497 -49.64 -13.17 -18.34
C GLU A 497 -48.19 -13.68 -18.42
N ILE A 498 -47.78 -14.32 -19.53
CA ILE A 498 -46.40 -14.78 -19.75
C ILE A 498 -45.43 -13.59 -19.83
N VAL A 499 -45.79 -12.58 -20.62
CA VAL A 499 -44.97 -11.37 -20.78
C VAL A 499 -44.81 -10.63 -19.45
N GLU A 500 -45.90 -10.46 -18.69
CA GLU A 500 -45.87 -9.80 -17.39
C GLU A 500 -44.94 -10.52 -16.41
N ALA A 501 -45.01 -11.85 -16.34
CA ALA A 501 -44.14 -12.63 -15.45
C ALA A 501 -42.66 -12.55 -15.84
N ILE A 502 -42.35 -12.59 -17.14
CA ILE A 502 -40.97 -12.47 -17.64
C ILE A 502 -40.41 -11.06 -17.34
N GLU A 503 -41.23 -10.02 -17.50
CA GLU A 503 -40.83 -8.63 -17.17
C GLU A 503 -40.73 -8.38 -15.65
N GLU A 504 -41.58 -9.01 -14.83
CA GLU A 504 -41.45 -8.97 -13.37
C GLU A 504 -40.11 -9.58 -12.93
N GLN A 505 -39.74 -10.73 -13.52
CA GLN A 505 -38.46 -11.36 -13.25
C GLN A 505 -37.28 -10.50 -13.75
N ARG A 506 -37.36 -9.87 -14.93
CA ARG A 506 -36.37 -8.91 -15.44
C ARG A 506 -36.15 -7.76 -14.45
N SER A 507 -37.23 -7.21 -13.91
CA SER A 507 -37.20 -6.12 -12.94
C SER A 507 -36.55 -6.55 -11.61
N GLU A 508 -36.84 -7.76 -11.13
CA GLU A 508 -36.21 -8.32 -9.92
C GLU A 508 -34.70 -8.53 -10.10
N VAL A 509 -34.30 -9.03 -11.28
CA VAL A 509 -32.88 -9.22 -11.65
C VAL A 509 -32.14 -7.88 -11.68
N LEU A 510 -32.67 -6.92 -12.43
CA LEU A 510 -32.01 -5.62 -12.60
C LEU A 510 -31.97 -4.86 -11.27
N GLY A 511 -33.02 -4.97 -10.45
CA GLY A 511 -33.07 -4.36 -9.12
C GLY A 511 -32.09 -4.97 -8.11
N ALA A 512 -31.63 -6.20 -8.31
CA ALA A 512 -30.59 -6.80 -7.47
C ALA A 512 -29.20 -6.25 -7.81
N LEU A 513 -28.93 -5.87 -9.06
CA LEU A 513 -27.63 -5.36 -9.52
C LEU A 513 -27.32 -3.92 -9.11
N GLY A 514 -28.26 -3.20 -8.49
CA GLY A 514 -28.07 -1.84 -7.99
C GLY A 514 -29.28 -0.93 -8.13
#